data_AF-A0A385FXT4-F1
#
_entry.id   AF-A0A385FXT4-F1
#
_cell.length_a   1.000
_cell.length_b   1.000
_cell.length_c   1.000
_cell.angle_alpha   90.00
_cell.angle_beta   90.00
_cell.angle_gamma   90.00
#
_symmetry.space_group_name_H-M   'P 1'
#
loop_
_entity.id
_entity.type
_entity.pdbx_description
1 polymer ?
#
loop_
_entity_poly.entity_id
_entity_poly.type
_entity_poly.pdbx_seq_one_letter_code
_entity_poly.pdbx_strand_id
1 'polypeptide(L)'
;MWKRVVDRGDAAGVAQSAIDQFPEVDALEALAANAAAVNLLIGRRWYVMQEAREAGATWEAIGTALGITKQGAQDYYRRQIENQEKYAANFHDTARARAVLDGKEVQ
;
A
#
# COMPACT_ATOMS: atom_id res chain seq x y z
N MET A 1 17.79 7.73 -12.38
CA MET A 1 18.76 6.61 -12.23
C MET A 1 18.71 5.68 -13.44
N TRP A 2 17.54 5.23 -13.89
CA TRP A 2 17.35 4.38 -15.08
C TRP A 2 17.79 4.98 -16.43
N LYS A 3 17.50 6.26 -16.68
CA LYS A 3 17.87 6.93 -17.95
C LYS A 3 19.39 6.93 -18.22
N ARG A 4 20.19 6.99 -17.15
CA ARG A 4 21.68 7.02 -17.19
C ARG A 4 22.32 5.64 -17.45
N VAL A 5 21.53 4.57 -17.37
CA VAL A 5 21.95 3.19 -17.66
C VAL A 5 21.79 2.92 -19.16
N VAL A 6 20.68 3.34 -19.75
CA VAL A 6 20.39 3.20 -21.19
C VAL A 6 21.40 3.95 -22.07
N ASP A 7 21.84 5.13 -21.64
CA ASP A 7 22.73 6.00 -22.43
C ASP A 7 24.18 5.48 -22.58
N ARG A 8 24.56 4.38 -21.88
CA ARG A 8 25.97 3.93 -21.79
C ARG A 8 26.40 2.85 -22.78
N GLY A 9 25.54 2.45 -23.73
CA GLY A 9 25.88 1.58 -24.88
C GLY A 9 26.13 0.10 -24.54
N ASP A 10 26.96 -0.21 -23.54
CA ASP A 10 27.24 -1.58 -23.06
C ASP A 10 26.15 -2.15 -22.15
N ALA A 11 25.30 -1.29 -21.59
CA ALA A 11 24.23 -1.70 -20.67
C ALA A 11 23.02 -2.30 -21.38
N ALA A 12 22.85 -2.07 -22.69
CA ALA A 12 21.74 -2.63 -23.46
C ALA A 12 21.86 -4.15 -23.60
N GLY A 13 23.07 -4.66 -23.88
CA GLY A 13 23.33 -6.10 -23.96
C GLY A 13 23.18 -6.79 -22.61
N VAL A 14 23.70 -6.19 -21.53
CA VAL A 14 23.54 -6.72 -20.16
C VAL A 14 22.08 -6.67 -19.70
N ALA A 15 21.35 -5.60 -20.01
CA ALA A 15 19.93 -5.49 -19.71
C ALA A 15 19.11 -6.51 -20.52
N GLN A 16 19.40 -6.69 -21.80
CA GLN A 16 18.72 -7.68 -22.65
C GLN A 16 19.01 -9.10 -22.18
N SER A 17 20.26 -9.45 -21.88
CA SER A 17 20.60 -10.77 -21.32
C SER A 17 19.95 -11.04 -19.96
N ALA A 18 19.68 -10.00 -19.16
CA ALA A 18 18.91 -10.13 -17.93
C ALA A 18 17.41 -10.31 -18.22
N ILE A 19 16.88 -9.61 -19.23
CA ILE A 19 15.49 -9.75 -19.70
C ILE A 19 15.24 -11.15 -20.28
N ASP A 20 16.15 -11.66 -21.10
CA ASP A 20 16.06 -12.98 -21.74
C ASP A 20 16.11 -14.15 -20.74
N GLN A 21 16.60 -13.89 -19.51
CA GLN A 21 16.58 -14.85 -18.41
C GLN A 21 15.24 -14.91 -17.67
N PHE A 22 14.36 -13.93 -17.88
CA PHE A 22 13.00 -14.02 -17.36
C PHE A 22 12.18 -14.91 -18.29
N PRO A 23 11.36 -15.82 -17.74
CA PRO A 23 10.41 -16.56 -18.56
C PRO A 23 9.51 -15.58 -19.30
N GLU A 24 9.19 -15.88 -20.57
CA GLU A 24 8.13 -15.13 -21.27
C GLU A 24 6.84 -15.29 -20.46
N VAL A 25 6.41 -14.21 -19.82
CA VAL A 25 5.14 -14.15 -19.09
C VAL A 25 4.09 -13.69 -20.08
N ASP A 26 3.03 -14.47 -20.25
CA ASP A 26 1.95 -14.04 -21.12
C ASP A 26 1.21 -12.82 -20.52
N ALA A 27 0.49 -12.06 -21.34
CA ALA A 27 -0.18 -10.84 -20.89
C ALA A 27 -1.22 -11.10 -19.77
N LEU A 28 -1.81 -12.30 -19.73
CA LEU A 28 -2.80 -12.70 -18.72
C LEU A 28 -2.13 -13.04 -17.39
N GLU A 29 -1.00 -13.74 -17.41
CA GLU A 29 -0.16 -14.02 -16.25
C GLU A 29 0.39 -12.73 -15.65
N ALA A 30 0.83 -11.79 -16.49
CA ALA A 30 1.28 -10.47 -16.04
C ALA A 30 0.13 -9.70 -15.34
N LEU A 31 -1.09 -9.77 -15.88
CA LEU A 31 -2.27 -9.15 -15.27
C LEU A 31 -2.63 -9.81 -13.93
N ALA A 32 -2.56 -11.14 -13.85
CA ALA A 32 -2.80 -11.87 -12.60
C ALA A 32 -1.75 -11.50 -11.52
N ALA A 33 -0.47 -11.41 -11.90
CA ALA A 33 0.59 -10.97 -11.01
C ALA A 33 0.40 -9.52 -10.54
N ASN A 34 -0.03 -8.62 -11.44
CA ASN A 34 -0.35 -7.23 -11.07
C ASN A 34 -1.48 -7.18 -10.03
N ALA A 35 -2.58 -7.91 -10.28
CA ALA A 35 -3.70 -7.99 -9.35
C ALA A 35 -3.27 -8.53 -7.98
N ALA A 36 -2.45 -9.58 -7.94
CA ALA A 36 -1.91 -10.13 -6.70
C ALA A 36 -1.05 -9.10 -5.95
N ALA A 37 -0.16 -8.39 -6.65
CA ALA A 37 0.70 -7.36 -6.06
C ALA A 37 -0.14 -6.19 -5.50
N VAL A 38 -1.14 -5.72 -6.24
CA VAL A 38 -2.06 -4.67 -5.79
C VAL A 38 -2.83 -5.12 -4.55
N ASN A 39 -3.33 -6.36 -4.53
CA ASN A 39 -4.03 -6.91 -3.37
C ASN A 39 -3.15 -6.94 -2.10
N LEU A 40 -1.87 -7.31 -2.24
CA LEU A 40 -0.92 -7.27 -1.12
C LEU A 40 -0.68 -5.83 -0.61
N LEU A 41 -0.51 -4.88 -1.52
CA LEU A 41 -0.31 -3.47 -1.17
C LEU A 41 -1.56 -2.87 -0.51
N ILE A 42 -2.76 -3.20 -1.00
CA ILE A 42 -4.02 -2.80 -0.40
C ILE A 42 -4.17 -3.41 1.00
N GLY A 43 -3.85 -4.71 1.17
CA GLY A 43 -3.88 -5.36 2.48
C GLY A 43 -2.91 -4.72 3.48
N ARG A 44 -1.73 -4.27 3.02
CA ARG A 44 -0.76 -3.57 3.87
C ARG A 44 -1.19 -2.15 4.23
N ARG A 45 -1.97 -1.48 3.38
CA ARG A 45 -2.34 -0.05 3.51
C ARG A 45 -2.86 0.30 4.90
N TRP A 46 -3.74 -0.51 5.46
CA TRP A 46 -4.36 -0.20 6.74
C TRP A 46 -3.34 -0.12 7.89
N TYR A 47 -2.33 -1.00 7.92
CA TYR A 47 -1.27 -0.97 8.94
C TYR A 47 -0.43 0.31 8.84
N VAL A 48 -0.15 0.75 7.61
CA VAL A 48 0.58 2.00 7.35
C VAL A 48 -0.26 3.22 7.73
N MET A 49 -1.58 3.17 7.51
CA MET A 49 -2.50 4.22 7.97
C MET A 49 -2.56 4.29 9.50
N GLN A 50 -2.58 3.15 10.19
CA GLN A 50 -2.55 3.08 11.65
C GLN A 50 -1.25 3.71 12.17
N GLU A 51 -0.09 3.30 11.64
CA GLU A 51 1.21 3.86 11.99
C GLU A 51 1.26 5.38 11.76
N ALA A 52 0.74 5.86 10.63
CA ALA A 52 0.64 7.29 10.35
C ALA A 52 -0.24 8.03 11.38
N ARG A 53 -1.37 7.44 11.78
CA ARG A 53 -2.23 8.02 12.83
C ARG A 53 -1.56 8.02 14.20
N GLU A 54 -0.83 6.95 14.55
CA GLU A 54 -0.06 6.85 15.80
C GLU A 54 1.08 7.89 15.84
N ALA A 55 1.66 8.21 14.68
CA ALA A 55 2.62 9.30 14.52
C ALA A 55 1.98 10.70 14.47
N GLY A 56 0.65 10.82 14.60
CA GLY A 56 -0.07 12.08 14.68
C GLY A 56 -0.56 12.66 13.34
N ALA A 57 -0.44 11.95 12.21
CA ALA A 57 -0.95 12.42 10.93
C ALA A 57 -2.47 12.62 10.99
N THR A 58 -2.98 13.73 10.45
CA THR A 58 -4.42 13.98 10.40
C THR A 58 -5.12 13.11 9.36
N TRP A 59 -6.41 12.88 9.51
CA TRP A 59 -7.22 12.18 8.51
C TRP A 59 -7.23 12.88 7.15
N GLU A 60 -7.09 14.21 7.14
CA GLU A 60 -6.96 14.99 5.92
C GLU A 60 -5.63 14.72 5.21
N ALA A 61 -4.50 14.75 5.94
CA ALA A 61 -3.18 14.43 5.38
C ALA A 61 -3.13 12.99 4.81
N ILE A 62 -3.75 12.03 5.52
CA ILE A 62 -3.88 10.66 5.04
C ILE A 62 -4.77 10.59 3.79
N GLY A 63 -5.89 11.32 3.77
CA GLY A 63 -6.75 11.44 2.59
C GLY A 63 -5.97 11.96 1.38
N THR A 64 -5.23 13.06 1.54
CA THR A 64 -4.37 13.63 0.50
C THR A 64 -3.34 12.63 -0.01
N ALA A 65 -2.64 11.92 0.89
CA ALA A 65 -1.64 10.92 0.52
C ALA A 65 -2.24 9.74 -0.28
N LEU A 66 -3.50 9.39 -0.01
CA LEU A 66 -4.23 8.33 -0.70
C LEU A 66 -5.01 8.81 -1.93
N GLY A 67 -5.07 10.11 -2.19
CA GLY A 67 -5.88 10.70 -3.26
C GLY A 67 -7.40 10.59 -3.01
N ILE A 68 -7.83 10.58 -1.75
CA ILE A 68 -9.24 10.47 -1.34
C ILE A 68 -9.60 11.59 -0.35
N THR A 69 -10.89 11.74 -0.05
CA THR A 69 -11.35 12.72 0.95
C THR A 69 -10.98 12.30 2.38
N LYS A 70 -10.95 13.27 3.30
CA LYS A 70 -10.81 13.02 4.76
C LYS A 70 -11.81 11.97 5.24
N GLN A 71 -13.08 12.11 4.86
CA GLN A 71 -14.15 11.18 5.23
C GLN A 71 -13.90 9.79 4.61
N GLY A 72 -13.46 9.73 3.35
CA GLY A 72 -13.11 8.47 2.70
C GLY A 72 -11.98 7.73 3.42
N ALA A 73 -10.97 8.44 3.91
CA ALA A 73 -9.89 7.85 4.70
C ALA A 73 -10.38 7.30 6.04
N GLN A 74 -11.24 8.06 6.76
CA GLN A 74 -11.83 7.60 8.02
C GLN A 74 -12.72 6.36 7.82
N ASP A 75 -13.58 6.38 6.81
CA ASP A 75 -14.51 5.29 6.54
C ASP A 75 -13.79 4.02 6.08
N TYR A 76 -12.75 4.17 5.24
CA TYR A 76 -11.88 3.06 4.89
C TYR A 76 -11.27 2.43 6.15
N TYR A 77 -10.73 3.25 7.05
CA TYR A 77 -10.07 2.77 8.25
C TYR A 77 -11.05 2.04 9.21
N ARG A 78 -12.24 2.61 9.44
CA ARG A 78 -13.30 1.96 10.25
C ARG A 78 -13.69 0.59 9.70
N ARG A 79 -13.90 0.49 8.38
CA ARG A 79 -14.22 -0.79 7.73
C ARG A 79 -13.11 -1.83 7.89
N GLN A 80 -11.84 -1.42 7.93
CA GLN A 80 -10.74 -2.35 8.18
C GLN A 80 -10.78 -2.88 9.61
N ILE A 81 -11.08 -2.04 10.60
CA ILE A 81 -11.29 -2.49 11.99
C ILE A 81 -12.42 -3.52 12.05
N GLU A 82 -13.58 -3.21 11.45
CA GLU A 82 -14.74 -4.11 11.41
C GLU A 82 -14.40 -5.47 10.77
N ASN A 83 -13.65 -5.46 9.65
CA ASN A 83 -13.21 -6.67 8.99
C ASN A 83 -12.24 -7.50 9.85
N GLN A 84 -11.28 -6.84 10.52
CA GLN A 84 -10.34 -7.54 11.41
C GLN A 84 -11.06 -8.12 12.63
N GLU A 85 -11.99 -7.38 13.24
CA GLU A 85 -12.84 -7.86 14.33
C GLU A 85 -13.65 -9.10 13.91
N LYS A 86 -14.16 -9.10 12.67
CA LYS A 86 -15.00 -10.21 12.18
C LYS A 86 -14.20 -11.46 11.78
N TYR A 87 -13.05 -11.29 11.14
CA TYR A 87 -12.34 -12.40 10.50
C TYR A 87 -11.01 -12.77 11.15
N ALA A 88 -10.45 -11.91 11.98
CA ALA A 88 -9.11 -12.05 12.54
C ALA A 88 -9.02 -11.63 14.01
N ALA A 89 -10.13 -11.76 14.76
CA ALA A 89 -10.24 -11.29 16.16
C ALA A 89 -9.07 -11.74 17.07
N ASN A 90 -8.56 -12.96 16.87
CA ASN A 90 -7.46 -13.52 17.68
C ASN A 90 -6.06 -13.01 17.29
N PHE A 91 -5.94 -12.29 16.17
CA PHE A 91 -4.66 -11.83 15.59
C PHE A 91 -4.60 -10.30 15.44
N HIS A 92 -5.61 -9.58 15.95
CA HIS A 92 -5.75 -8.15 15.79
C HIS A 92 -5.92 -7.44 17.14
N ASP A 93 -5.14 -6.38 17.37
CA ASP A 93 -5.31 -5.49 18.51
C ASP A 93 -6.34 -4.39 18.17
N THR A 94 -7.60 -4.73 18.37
CA THR A 94 -8.75 -3.85 18.17
C THR A 94 -8.66 -2.58 19.02
N ALA A 95 -8.17 -2.68 20.27
CA ALA A 95 -8.13 -1.55 21.18
C ALA A 95 -7.16 -0.48 20.68
N ARG A 96 -5.95 -0.90 20.28
CA ARG A 96 -4.95 -0.04 19.65
C ARG A 96 -5.50 0.60 18.36
N ALA A 97 -6.17 -0.20 17.53
CA ALA A 97 -6.76 0.27 16.28
C ALA A 97 -7.81 1.37 16.48
N ARG A 98 -8.68 1.22 17.50
CA ARG A 98 -9.74 2.18 17.81
C ARG A 98 -9.20 3.45 18.48
N ALA A 99 -8.14 3.34 19.27
CA ALA A 99 -7.56 4.49 19.99
C ALA A 99 -7.17 5.66 19.08
N VAL A 100 -6.83 5.38 17.82
CA VAL A 100 -6.40 6.40 16.86
C VAL A 100 -7.54 7.03 16.04
N LEU A 101 -8.78 6.57 16.20
CA LEU A 101 -9.96 7.18 15.56
C LEU A 101 -10.22 8.59 16.11
N ASP A 102 -10.12 8.76 17.43
CA ASP A 102 -10.54 9.96 18.16
C ASP A 102 -9.38 10.90 18.53
N GLY A 103 -8.18 10.63 18.01
CA GLY A 103 -6.99 11.44 18.28
C GLY A 103 -7.22 12.90 17.95
N LYS A 104 -7.33 13.73 19.01
CA LYS A 104 -7.59 15.18 18.98
C LYS A 104 -6.78 15.83 17.86
N GLU A 105 -7.46 16.52 16.95
CA GLU A 105 -6.83 17.42 15.99
C GLU A 105 -6.07 18.47 16.80
N VAL A 106 -4.74 18.39 16.83
CA VAL A 106 -3.91 19.49 17.30
C VAL A 106 -3.98 20.53 16.19
N GLN A 107 -4.59 21.68 16.54
CA GLN A 107 -4.72 22.86 15.69
C GLN A 107 -3.36 23.40 15.28
#